data_AF-A0A963HK81-F1
#
_entry.id   AF-A0A963HK81-F1
#
_cell.length_a   1.000
_cell.length_b   1.000
_cell.length_c   1.000
_cell.angle_alpha   90.00
_cell.angle_beta   90.00
_cell.angle_gamma   90.00
#
_symmetry.space_group_name_H-M   'P 1'
#
loop_
_entity.id
_entity.type
_entity.pdbx_description
1 polymer ?
#
loop_
_entity_poly.entity_id
_entity_poly.type
_entity_poly.pdbx_seq_one_letter_code
_entity_poly.pdbx_strand_id
1 'polypeptide(L)'
;MPDHTPSPVSRALDAARRKLLETGTRNRLIHVNRANARANCLNVINERADEVFSILRLQGRRMRFRALGKDKADAAGEVPLALAEAAPDEDSGRLTDHFLETPLGPDALARRLLRLAGDARTAEEEQGVNLLYLALGFLRWKEAPSSDVVREAPLVLLPVQLVRNERSSTFDLVCREDDLSTNLPLQERLRQDFAIGLPEVDEAEGWTPAQYFALVREATAGQRGWSVDADGMQLGFFSFAKLLMHRDLDPANWPDGAFAGNPLLQGLL
;
A
#
# COMPACT_ATOMS: atom_id res chain seq x y z
N MET A 1 40.60 14.34 -2.01
CA MET A 1 39.27 13.70 -2.09
C MET A 1 39.49 12.22 -1.83
N PRO A 2 39.18 11.67 -0.65
CA PRO A 2 39.37 10.24 -0.43
C PRO A 2 38.25 9.46 -1.10
N ASP A 3 38.62 8.66 -2.10
CA ASP A 3 37.76 7.66 -2.75
C ASP A 3 37.12 6.74 -1.71
N HIS A 4 35.82 6.93 -1.44
CA HIS A 4 35.02 5.98 -0.69
C HIS A 4 34.72 4.77 -1.57
N THR A 5 35.71 3.90 -1.71
CA THR A 5 35.49 2.58 -2.30
C THR A 5 34.68 1.77 -1.29
N PRO A 6 33.45 1.30 -1.61
CA PRO A 6 32.60 0.63 -0.64
C PRO A 6 33.27 -0.67 -0.15
N SER A 7 33.28 -0.83 1.18
CA SER A 7 33.89 -1.99 1.83
C SER A 7 33.25 -3.29 1.29
N PRO A 8 34.00 -4.41 1.24
CA PRO A 8 33.44 -5.67 0.73
C PRO A 8 32.23 -6.16 1.55
N VAL A 9 32.15 -5.80 2.84
CA VAL A 9 30.97 -6.03 3.68
C VAL A 9 29.76 -5.21 3.23
N SER A 10 29.95 -3.92 2.90
CA SER A 10 28.87 -3.08 2.34
C SER A 10 28.34 -3.66 1.02
N ARG A 11 29.21 -4.16 0.14
CA ARG A 11 28.78 -4.82 -1.10
C ARG A 11 28.00 -6.12 -0.87
N ALA A 12 28.41 -6.92 0.12
CA ALA A 12 27.71 -8.15 0.50
C ALA A 12 26.33 -7.85 1.12
N LEU A 13 26.24 -6.83 1.97
CA LEU A 13 24.98 -6.35 2.54
C LEU A 13 24.04 -5.83 1.45
N ASP A 14 24.53 -5.02 0.50
CA ASP A 14 23.73 -4.55 -0.62
C ASP A 14 23.24 -5.71 -1.52
N ALA A 15 24.06 -6.75 -1.72
CA ALA A 15 23.64 -7.95 -2.45
C ALA A 15 22.58 -8.77 -1.69
N ALA A 16 22.68 -8.87 -0.36
CA ALA A 16 21.70 -9.53 0.49
C ALA A 16 20.38 -8.75 0.52
N ARG A 17 20.44 -7.42 0.67
CA ARG A 17 19.32 -6.49 0.53
C ARG A 17 18.57 -6.73 -0.79
N ARG A 18 19.29 -6.81 -1.91
CA ARG A 18 18.67 -7.06 -3.23
C ARG A 18 17.97 -8.43 -3.33
N LYS A 19 18.51 -9.48 -2.73
CA LYS A 19 17.87 -10.82 -2.72
C LYS A 19 16.57 -10.85 -1.90
N LEU A 20 16.40 -9.94 -0.95
CA LEU A 20 15.18 -9.82 -0.14
C LEU A 20 14.05 -9.12 -0.90
N LEU A 21 14.35 -8.31 -1.92
CA LEU A 21 13.36 -7.63 -2.74
C LEU A 21 12.80 -8.56 -3.81
N GLU A 22 11.61 -9.10 -3.59
CA GLU A 22 10.88 -9.81 -4.64
C GLU A 22 10.31 -8.81 -5.66
N THR A 23 11.02 -8.60 -6.76
CA THR A 23 10.58 -7.70 -7.86
C THR A 23 9.74 -8.42 -8.92
N GLY A 24 9.35 -9.68 -8.69
CA GLY A 24 8.51 -10.45 -9.58
C GLY A 24 7.05 -10.00 -9.57
N THR A 25 6.32 -10.26 -10.66
CA THR A 25 4.92 -9.86 -10.85
C THR A 25 3.91 -10.58 -9.93
N ARG A 26 4.36 -11.61 -9.19
CA ARG A 26 3.59 -12.23 -8.12
C ARG A 26 3.53 -11.36 -6.86
N ASN A 27 4.46 -10.42 -6.70
CA ASN A 27 4.45 -9.49 -5.59
C ASN A 27 3.39 -8.41 -5.84
N ARG A 28 2.46 -8.26 -4.89
CA ARG A 28 1.41 -7.22 -4.94
C ARG A 28 1.95 -5.80 -4.85
N LEU A 29 3.21 -5.63 -4.44
CA LEU A 29 3.92 -4.35 -4.52
C LEU A 29 4.39 -4.05 -5.96
N ILE A 30 4.47 -5.03 -6.86
CA ILE A 30 4.87 -4.83 -8.26
C ILE A 30 3.63 -4.80 -9.18
N HIS A 31 2.65 -5.65 -8.88
CA HIS A 31 1.39 -5.68 -9.61
C HIS A 31 0.20 -6.03 -8.71
N VAL A 32 -0.73 -5.09 -8.60
CA VAL A 32 -2.07 -5.28 -8.07
C VAL A 32 -3.06 -5.42 -9.22
N ASN A 33 -3.73 -6.58 -9.32
CA ASN A 33 -4.85 -6.74 -10.23
C ASN A 33 -6.12 -6.15 -9.60
N ARG A 34 -6.29 -4.82 -9.70
CA ARG A 34 -7.47 -4.11 -9.16
C ARG A 34 -8.77 -4.52 -9.86
N ALA A 35 -8.71 -5.03 -11.09
CA ALA A 35 -9.89 -5.52 -11.82
C ALA A 35 -10.45 -6.84 -11.25
N ASN A 36 -9.67 -7.59 -10.47
CA ASN A 36 -10.11 -8.87 -9.90
C ASN A 36 -10.95 -8.68 -8.64
N ALA A 37 -12.28 -8.64 -8.81
CA ALA A 37 -13.24 -8.53 -7.70
C ALA A 37 -13.26 -9.73 -6.72
N ARG A 38 -12.64 -10.87 -7.08
CA ARG A 38 -12.59 -12.06 -6.22
C ARG A 38 -11.42 -12.02 -5.22
N ALA A 39 -10.40 -11.23 -5.49
CA ALA A 39 -9.22 -11.12 -4.65
C ALA A 39 -9.59 -10.67 -3.23
N ASN A 40 -8.77 -11.07 -2.25
CA ASN A 40 -8.94 -10.66 -0.85
C ASN A 40 -8.42 -9.23 -0.64
N CYS A 41 -9.12 -8.29 -1.25
CA CYS A 41 -8.85 -6.86 -1.20
C CYS A 41 -10.15 -6.10 -1.46
N LEU A 42 -10.13 -4.81 -1.20
CA LEU A 42 -11.28 -3.92 -1.36
C LEU A 42 -10.83 -2.65 -2.06
N ASN A 43 -11.34 -2.42 -3.27
CA ASN A 43 -11.10 -1.16 -3.97
C ASN A 43 -12.00 -0.07 -3.38
N VAL A 44 -11.42 1.12 -3.21
CA VAL A 44 -12.14 2.34 -2.85
C VAL A 44 -12.26 3.18 -4.13
N ILE A 45 -13.45 3.74 -4.37
CA ILE A 45 -13.79 4.50 -5.57
C ILE A 45 -14.39 5.85 -5.19
N ASN A 46 -14.38 6.82 -6.10
CA ASN A 46 -14.97 8.15 -5.92
C ASN A 46 -14.41 8.97 -4.76
N GLU A 47 -13.25 8.60 -4.21
CA GLU A 47 -12.59 9.33 -3.13
C GLU A 47 -11.32 10.02 -3.64
N ARG A 48 -10.87 11.05 -2.92
CA ARG A 48 -9.57 11.71 -3.18
C ARG A 48 -8.54 11.25 -2.17
N ALA A 49 -7.35 10.88 -2.64
CA ALA A 49 -6.30 10.35 -1.78
C ALA A 49 -5.89 11.33 -0.67
N ASP A 50 -5.82 12.64 -0.97
CA ASP A 50 -5.46 13.67 0.01
C ASP A 50 -6.49 13.81 1.13
N GLU A 51 -7.79 13.75 0.79
CA GLU A 51 -8.88 13.90 1.77
C GLU A 51 -8.93 12.67 2.68
N VAL A 52 -8.84 11.47 2.10
CA VAL A 52 -8.79 10.22 2.86
C VAL A 52 -7.56 10.19 3.78
N PHE A 53 -6.40 10.62 3.29
CA PHE A 53 -5.17 10.73 4.08
C PHE A 53 -5.34 11.75 5.22
N SER A 54 -5.91 12.92 4.95
CA SER A 54 -6.18 13.95 5.96
C SER A 54 -7.11 13.44 7.06
N ILE A 55 -8.22 12.79 6.70
CA ILE A 55 -9.19 12.26 7.66
C ILE A 55 -8.57 11.15 8.53
N LEU A 56 -7.87 10.19 7.91
CA LEU A 56 -7.33 9.02 8.61
C LEU A 56 -6.06 9.35 9.42
N ARG A 57 -5.08 10.03 8.81
CA ARG A 57 -3.74 10.25 9.40
C ARG A 57 -3.64 11.57 10.15
N LEU A 58 -4.04 12.69 9.55
CA LEU A 58 -3.86 14.02 10.16
C LEU A 58 -4.90 14.30 11.26
N GLN A 59 -6.16 13.91 11.04
CA GLN A 59 -7.24 14.12 12.01
C GLN A 59 -7.43 12.93 12.96
N GLY A 60 -6.83 11.76 12.67
CA GLY A 60 -6.98 10.54 13.46
C GLY A 60 -8.43 10.03 13.53
N ARG A 61 -9.26 10.36 12.54
CA ARG A 61 -10.68 9.97 12.52
C ARG A 61 -10.85 8.64 11.83
N ARG A 62 -11.88 7.91 12.24
CA ARG A 62 -12.27 6.64 11.63
C ARG A 62 -13.18 6.86 10.43
N MET A 63 -13.07 6.03 9.41
CA MET A 63 -13.95 6.05 8.24
C MET A 63 -14.75 4.74 8.14
N ARG A 64 -15.99 4.83 7.68
CA ARG A 64 -16.90 3.68 7.45
C ARG A 64 -16.91 3.31 5.97
N PHE A 65 -17.38 2.12 5.63
CA PHE A 65 -17.50 1.71 4.23
C PHE A 65 -18.94 1.87 3.73
N ARG A 66 -19.09 2.36 2.49
CA ARG A 66 -20.37 2.46 1.78
C ARG A 66 -20.33 1.57 0.54
N ALA A 67 -21.38 0.77 0.36
CA ALA A 67 -21.56 -0.05 -0.83
C ALA A 67 -22.32 0.74 -1.91
N LEU A 68 -21.75 0.83 -3.12
CA LEU A 68 -22.45 1.40 -4.29
C LEU A 68 -22.94 0.33 -5.27
N GLY A 69 -22.42 -0.89 -5.16
CA GLY A 69 -22.83 -2.00 -6.01
C GLY A 69 -24.20 -2.56 -5.63
N LYS A 70 -24.73 -3.40 -6.52
CA LYS A 70 -25.87 -4.28 -6.20
C LYS A 70 -25.36 -5.70 -6.06
N ASP A 71 -25.82 -6.39 -5.02
CA ASP A 71 -25.54 -7.82 -4.90
C ASP A 71 -26.24 -8.59 -6.02
N LYS A 72 -25.54 -9.57 -6.61
CA LYS A 72 -26.18 -10.52 -7.53
C LYS A 72 -27.07 -11.46 -6.70
N ALA A 73 -28.29 -11.71 -7.17
CA ALA A 73 -29.34 -12.45 -6.47
C ALA A 73 -29.04 -13.95 -6.19
N ASP A 74 -27.83 -14.44 -6.40
CA ASP A 74 -27.45 -15.86 -6.30
C ASP A 74 -26.60 -16.19 -5.07
N ALA A 75 -26.97 -15.68 -3.89
CA ALA A 75 -26.41 -16.14 -2.63
C ALA A 75 -27.55 -16.42 -1.64
N ALA A 76 -28.06 -17.65 -1.71
CA ALA A 76 -29.08 -18.17 -0.84
C ALA A 76 -28.70 -18.07 0.65
N GLY A 77 -29.63 -17.60 1.47
CA GLY A 77 -29.91 -18.21 2.78
C GLY A 77 -29.15 -17.72 4.02
N GLU A 78 -28.58 -16.51 4.05
CA GLU A 78 -28.05 -15.94 5.30
C GLU A 78 -28.63 -14.54 5.58
N VAL A 79 -28.87 -14.30 6.88
CA VAL A 79 -29.56 -13.15 7.46
C VAL A 79 -29.01 -11.83 6.89
N PRO A 80 -29.85 -10.89 6.42
CA PRO A 80 -29.36 -9.61 5.91
C PRO A 80 -28.58 -8.89 7.01
N LEU A 81 -27.28 -8.71 6.81
CA LEU A 81 -26.50 -7.81 7.66
C LEU A 81 -26.88 -6.40 7.22
N ALA A 82 -27.67 -5.71 8.04
CA ALA A 82 -28.29 -4.42 7.69
C ALA A 82 -27.23 -3.38 7.28
N LEU A 83 -27.06 -3.21 5.96
CA LEU A 83 -26.13 -2.26 5.35
C LEU A 83 -26.83 -1.11 4.63
N ALA A 84 -28.08 -0.84 4.99
CA ALA A 84 -28.81 0.30 4.45
C ALA A 84 -28.78 1.48 5.43
N GLU A 85 -27.65 2.20 5.50
CA GLU A 85 -27.72 3.62 5.86
C GLU A 85 -27.93 4.40 4.55
N ALA A 86 -29.07 5.08 4.48
CA ALA A 86 -29.54 5.84 3.32
C ALA A 86 -28.53 6.91 2.88
N ALA A 87 -28.39 7.07 1.55
CA ALA A 87 -27.56 8.10 0.94
C ALA A 87 -28.06 9.50 1.36
N PRO A 88 -27.20 10.39 1.89
CA PRO A 88 -27.49 11.81 1.92
C PRO A 88 -27.32 12.41 0.51
N ASP A 89 -28.03 13.51 0.28
CA ASP A 89 -28.13 14.22 -1.00
C ASP A 89 -26.78 14.57 -1.63
N GLU A 90 -26.78 14.54 -2.97
CA GLU A 90 -25.64 14.81 -3.82
C GLU A 90 -25.08 16.23 -3.63
N ASP A 91 -23.74 16.32 -3.67
CA ASP A 91 -22.97 17.39 -4.33
C ASP A 91 -22.19 18.44 -3.51
N SER A 92 -22.03 18.36 -2.18
CA SER A 92 -21.09 19.30 -1.50
C SER A 92 -20.23 18.76 -0.36
N GLY A 93 -20.41 17.52 0.08
CA GLY A 93 -19.62 16.93 1.17
C GLY A 93 -19.13 15.51 0.95
N ARG A 94 -19.38 14.92 -0.24
CA ARG A 94 -19.15 13.49 -0.49
C ARG A 94 -17.69 13.06 -0.33
N LEU A 95 -16.75 13.94 -0.64
CA LEU A 95 -15.30 13.68 -0.56
C LEU A 95 -14.70 13.97 0.83
N THR A 96 -15.46 14.62 1.70
CA THR A 96 -15.04 15.02 3.05
C THR A 96 -15.85 14.32 4.13
N ASP A 97 -16.75 13.42 3.73
CA ASP A 97 -17.52 12.61 4.66
C ASP A 97 -16.62 11.53 5.28
N HIS A 98 -17.14 10.82 6.30
CA HIS A 98 -16.40 9.74 6.95
C HIS A 98 -16.74 8.39 6.32
N PHE A 99 -17.00 8.35 5.02
CA PHE A 99 -17.30 7.13 4.29
C PHE A 99 -16.27 6.88 3.18
N LEU A 100 -16.04 5.60 2.91
CA LEU A 100 -15.23 5.11 1.80
C LEU A 100 -16.16 4.32 0.89
N GLU A 101 -16.38 4.85 -0.30
CA GLU A 101 -17.23 4.19 -1.29
C GLU A 101 -16.53 3.00 -1.95
N THR A 102 -17.28 1.91 -2.14
CA THR A 102 -16.76 0.67 -2.70
C THR A 102 -17.69 0.15 -3.80
N PRO A 103 -17.16 -0.50 -4.86
CA PRO A 103 -17.98 -0.99 -5.97
C PRO A 103 -18.79 -2.25 -5.62
N LEU A 104 -18.61 -2.81 -4.42
CA LEU A 104 -19.29 -4.02 -3.99
C LEU A 104 -20.73 -3.72 -3.56
N GLY A 105 -21.59 -4.72 -3.66
CA GLY A 105 -22.90 -4.70 -3.00
C GLY A 105 -22.75 -4.88 -1.48
N PRO A 106 -23.79 -4.54 -0.70
CA PRO A 106 -23.73 -4.59 0.75
C PRO A 106 -23.29 -5.97 1.28
N ASP A 107 -23.92 -7.06 0.89
CA ASP A 107 -23.58 -8.38 1.44
C ASP A 107 -22.17 -8.81 1.05
N ALA A 108 -21.77 -8.52 -0.19
CA ALA A 108 -20.40 -8.74 -0.65
C ALA A 108 -19.37 -7.92 0.15
N LEU A 109 -19.67 -6.67 0.46
CA LEU A 109 -18.84 -5.79 1.28
C LEU A 109 -18.70 -6.31 2.70
N ALA A 110 -19.80 -6.65 3.38
CA ALA A 110 -19.78 -7.22 4.73
C ALA A 110 -18.90 -8.47 4.81
N ARG A 111 -19.10 -9.43 3.89
CA ARG A 111 -18.30 -10.66 3.82
C ARG A 111 -16.83 -10.37 3.54
N ARG A 112 -16.52 -9.38 2.69
CA ARG A 112 -15.14 -8.99 2.38
C ARG A 112 -14.46 -8.37 3.59
N LEU A 113 -15.10 -7.44 4.27
CA LEU A 113 -14.58 -6.80 5.47
C LEU A 113 -14.37 -7.79 6.61
N LEU A 114 -15.31 -8.72 6.83
CA LEU A 114 -15.16 -9.78 7.82
C LEU A 114 -13.95 -10.66 7.55
N ARG A 115 -13.74 -11.05 6.29
CA ARG A 115 -12.59 -11.86 5.88
C ARG A 115 -11.27 -11.09 6.05
N LEU A 116 -11.21 -9.84 5.57
CA LEU A 116 -10.04 -8.97 5.74
C LEU A 116 -9.70 -8.75 7.22
N ALA A 117 -10.70 -8.52 8.08
CA ALA A 117 -10.48 -8.35 9.50
C ALA A 117 -9.99 -9.62 10.19
N GLY A 118 -10.54 -10.78 9.81
CA GLY A 118 -10.09 -12.09 10.31
C GLY A 118 -8.64 -12.38 9.93
N ASP A 119 -8.32 -12.27 8.63
CA ASP A 119 -6.97 -12.52 8.12
C ASP A 119 -5.94 -11.54 8.69
N ALA A 120 -6.32 -10.28 8.92
CA ALA A 120 -5.44 -9.28 9.52
C ALA A 120 -5.12 -9.61 10.98
N ARG A 121 -6.12 -10.05 11.75
CA ARG A 121 -5.92 -10.51 13.11
C ARG A 121 -5.02 -11.74 13.16
N THR A 122 -5.26 -12.73 12.29
CA THR A 122 -4.41 -13.92 12.18
C THR A 122 -2.97 -13.56 11.84
N ALA A 123 -2.74 -12.64 10.90
CA ALA A 123 -1.39 -12.18 10.56
C ALA A 123 -0.70 -11.51 11.76
N GLU A 124 -1.41 -10.69 12.53
CA GLU A 124 -0.87 -10.01 13.71
C GLU A 124 -0.59 -11.00 14.86
N GLU A 125 -1.49 -11.95 15.11
CA GLU A 125 -1.35 -12.96 16.18
C GLU A 125 -0.28 -14.01 15.88
N GLU A 126 -0.18 -14.50 14.64
CA GLU A 126 0.75 -15.58 14.26
C GLU A 126 2.13 -15.07 13.87
N GLN A 127 2.20 -13.94 13.15
CA GLN A 127 3.45 -13.43 12.57
C GLN A 127 3.96 -12.19 13.30
N GLY A 128 3.17 -11.60 14.21
CA GLY A 128 3.55 -10.41 14.97
C GLY A 128 3.71 -9.16 14.10
N VAL A 129 3.18 -9.16 12.88
CA VAL A 129 3.36 -8.06 11.91
C VAL A 129 2.03 -7.55 11.38
N ASN A 130 1.92 -6.23 11.24
CA ASN A 130 0.80 -5.64 10.51
C ASN A 130 1.02 -5.82 9.01
N LEU A 131 0.07 -6.48 8.34
CA LEU A 131 0.08 -6.67 6.90
C LEU A 131 -1.03 -5.90 6.20
N LEU A 132 -1.94 -5.25 6.92
CA LEU A 132 -3.09 -4.55 6.35
C LEU A 132 -2.76 -3.08 6.10
N TYR A 133 -2.84 -2.68 4.83
CA TYR A 133 -2.57 -1.30 4.41
C TYR A 133 -3.65 -0.80 3.46
N LEU A 134 -3.90 0.50 3.53
CA LEU A 134 -4.60 1.24 2.49
C LEU A 134 -3.56 1.77 1.49
N ALA A 135 -3.55 1.22 0.30
CA ALA A 135 -2.76 1.74 -0.80
C ALA A 135 -3.41 3.02 -1.35
N LEU A 136 -2.63 4.09 -1.42
CA LEU A 136 -2.99 5.38 -1.99
C LEU A 136 -2.15 5.64 -3.23
N GLY A 137 -2.83 5.88 -4.35
CA GLY A 137 -2.20 6.13 -5.64
C GLY A 137 -1.56 4.88 -6.25
N PHE A 138 -1.64 4.78 -7.58
CA PHE A 138 -1.05 3.67 -8.33
C PHE A 138 -0.26 4.17 -9.53
N LEU A 139 0.96 3.67 -9.69
CA LEU A 139 1.68 3.76 -10.95
C LEU A 139 1.15 2.69 -11.89
N ARG A 140 0.59 3.13 -13.02
CA ARG A 140 0.30 2.27 -14.17
C ARG A 140 1.54 2.27 -15.06
N TRP A 141 2.22 1.14 -15.15
CA TRP A 141 3.49 0.99 -15.87
C TRP A 141 3.49 -0.25 -16.75
N LYS A 142 4.47 -0.35 -17.63
CA LYS A 142 4.64 -1.46 -18.59
C LYS A 142 6.08 -1.95 -18.53
N GLU A 143 6.27 -3.28 -18.57
CA GLU A 143 7.60 -3.90 -18.57
C GLU A 143 8.41 -3.60 -19.84
N ALA A 144 7.72 -3.35 -20.97
CA ALA A 144 8.33 -2.94 -22.22
C ALA A 144 7.41 -1.97 -22.97
N PRO A 145 7.95 -1.04 -23.79
CA PRO A 145 7.14 -0.11 -24.57
C PRO A 145 6.16 -0.79 -25.54
N SER A 146 6.53 -1.99 -26.02
CA SER A 146 5.70 -2.82 -26.92
C SER A 146 4.71 -3.72 -26.18
N SER A 147 4.72 -3.74 -24.84
CA SER A 147 3.82 -4.59 -24.07
C SER A 147 2.43 -3.96 -23.98
N ASP A 148 1.40 -4.78 -24.20
CA ASP A 148 0.01 -4.40 -23.93
C ASP A 148 -0.40 -4.64 -22.48
N VAL A 149 0.44 -5.34 -21.72
CA VAL A 149 0.16 -5.68 -20.33
C VAL A 149 0.52 -4.49 -19.43
N VAL A 150 -0.51 -3.79 -18.97
CA VAL A 150 -0.38 -2.73 -17.96
C VAL A 150 -0.30 -3.37 -16.57
N ARG A 151 0.71 -2.97 -15.82
CA ARG A 151 0.91 -3.29 -14.41
C ARG A 151 0.51 -2.10 -13.57
N GLU A 152 0.03 -2.38 -12.37
CA GLU A 152 -0.39 -1.35 -11.41
C GLU A 152 0.33 -1.60 -10.10
N ALA A 153 1.14 -0.66 -9.66
CA ALA A 153 1.88 -0.76 -8.42
C ALA A 153 1.45 0.37 -7.46
N PRO A 154 1.15 0.08 -6.19
CA PRO A 154 0.78 1.11 -5.22
C PRO A 154 1.95 2.07 -5.02
N LEU A 155 1.69 3.33 -4.77
CA LEU A 155 2.74 4.34 -4.55
C LEU A 155 2.99 4.56 -3.06
N VAL A 156 1.92 4.79 -2.33
CA VAL A 156 1.92 5.07 -0.90
C VAL A 156 1.08 4.00 -0.19
N LEU A 157 1.57 3.52 0.96
CA LEU A 157 0.92 2.49 1.75
C LEU A 157 0.75 3.03 3.18
N LEU A 158 -0.52 3.29 3.53
CA LEU A 158 -0.90 3.78 4.84
C LEU A 158 -1.26 2.57 5.74
N PRO A 159 -0.57 2.37 6.88
CA PRO A 159 -0.90 1.29 7.80
C PRO A 159 -2.25 1.56 8.45
N VAL A 160 -3.15 0.57 8.38
CA VAL A 160 -4.54 0.71 8.85
C VAL A 160 -4.99 -0.55 9.58
N GLN A 161 -6.07 -0.43 10.34
CA GLN A 161 -6.73 -1.54 11.01
C GLN A 161 -8.25 -1.45 10.83
N LEU A 162 -8.89 -2.62 10.83
CA LEU A 162 -10.35 -2.74 10.82
C LEU A 162 -10.85 -2.94 12.25
N VAL A 163 -11.57 -1.96 12.77
CA VAL A 163 -12.16 -1.99 14.11
C VAL A 163 -13.63 -2.34 13.99
N ARG A 164 -14.07 -3.38 14.72
CA ARG A 164 -15.48 -3.80 14.69
C ARG A 164 -16.35 -2.73 15.37
N ASN A 165 -17.40 -2.31 14.68
CA ASN A 165 -18.41 -1.41 15.20
C ASN A 165 -19.58 -2.22 15.77
N GLU A 166 -19.74 -2.20 17.09
CA GLU A 166 -20.75 -3.01 17.78
C GLU A 166 -22.19 -2.57 17.47
N ARG A 167 -22.41 -1.29 17.13
CA ARG A 167 -23.76 -0.76 16.86
C ARG A 167 -24.28 -1.15 15.49
N SER A 168 -23.44 -1.07 14.46
CA SER A 168 -23.81 -1.42 13.09
C SER A 168 -23.47 -2.87 12.74
N SER A 169 -22.74 -3.59 13.60
CA SER A 169 -22.15 -4.90 13.28
C SER A 169 -21.24 -4.89 12.05
N THR A 170 -20.68 -3.72 11.70
CA THR A 170 -19.75 -3.52 10.57
C THR A 170 -18.32 -3.30 11.05
N PHE A 171 -17.43 -2.91 10.14
CA PHE A 171 -16.06 -2.50 10.45
C PHE A 171 -15.82 -1.05 10.05
N ASP A 172 -15.10 -0.33 10.92
CA ASP A 172 -14.58 1.01 10.67
C ASP A 172 -13.08 0.88 10.35
N LEU A 173 -12.59 1.67 9.39
CA LEU A 173 -11.17 1.80 9.08
C LEU A 173 -10.53 2.87 9.97
N VAL A 174 -9.40 2.53 10.58
CA VAL A 174 -8.62 3.45 11.43
C VAL A 174 -7.16 3.40 11.00
N CYS A 175 -6.51 4.57 10.93
CA CYS A 175 -5.06 4.64 10.70
C CYS A 175 -4.32 4.12 11.93
N ARG A 176 -3.23 3.37 11.72
CA ARG A 176 -2.29 3.07 12.80
C ARG A 176 -1.28 4.20 12.97
N GLU A 177 -0.60 4.20 14.10
CA GLU A 177 0.47 5.18 14.41
C GLU A 177 1.78 4.85 13.68
N ASP A 178 1.91 3.65 13.12
CA ASP A 178 3.05 3.24 12.29
C ASP A 178 3.34 4.25 11.16
N ASP A 179 4.61 4.38 10.78
CA ASP A 179 5.03 5.28 9.69
C ASP A 179 4.41 4.86 8.35
N LEU A 180 4.14 5.86 7.50
CA LEU A 180 3.74 5.59 6.13
C LEU A 180 4.90 4.95 5.38
N SER A 181 4.56 4.00 4.51
CA SER A 181 5.54 3.27 3.73
C SER A 181 5.39 3.61 2.25
N THR A 182 6.52 3.82 1.58
CA THR A 182 6.57 3.86 0.11
C THR A 182 6.89 2.48 -0.45
N ASN A 183 6.56 2.28 -1.72
CA ASN A 183 6.76 1.00 -2.37
C ASN A 183 8.22 0.76 -2.80
N LEU A 184 9.04 0.34 -1.84
CA LEU A 184 10.47 0.04 -2.07
C LEU A 184 10.74 -0.98 -3.20
N PRO A 185 10.00 -2.11 -3.33
CA PRO A 185 10.21 -3.02 -4.46
C PRO A 185 9.99 -2.36 -5.82
N LEU A 186 8.99 -1.48 -5.92
CA LEU A 186 8.76 -0.70 -7.13
C LEU A 186 9.93 0.24 -7.39
N GLN A 187 10.40 0.97 -6.38
CA GLN A 187 11.54 1.89 -6.52
C GLN A 187 12.78 1.15 -7.06
N GLU A 188 13.10 -0.01 -6.48
CA GLU A 188 14.25 -0.80 -6.92
C GLU A 188 14.04 -1.36 -8.34
N ARG A 189 12.83 -1.83 -8.66
CA ARG A 189 12.49 -2.30 -10.01
C ARG A 189 12.66 -1.19 -11.05
N LEU A 190 12.19 0.02 -10.76
CA LEU A 190 12.31 1.18 -11.65
C LEU A 190 13.77 1.62 -11.81
N ARG A 191 14.54 1.59 -10.73
CA ARG A 191 15.97 1.93 -10.74
C ARG A 191 16.78 0.93 -11.57
N GLN A 192 16.51 -0.36 -11.44
CA GLN A 192 17.26 -1.42 -12.14
C GLN A 192 16.91 -1.50 -13.62
N ASP A 193 15.62 -1.53 -13.95
CA ASP A 193 15.17 -1.85 -15.30
C ASP A 193 15.05 -0.61 -16.18
N PHE A 194 14.79 0.56 -15.59
CA PHE A 194 14.47 1.79 -16.33
C PHE A 194 15.40 2.96 -15.99
N ALA A 195 16.35 2.78 -15.07
CA ALA A 195 17.22 3.84 -14.54
C ALA A 195 16.44 5.05 -13.98
N ILE A 196 15.23 4.81 -13.47
CA ILE A 196 14.39 5.83 -12.85
C ILE A 196 14.55 5.76 -11.34
N GLY A 197 15.05 6.84 -10.74
CA GLY A 197 14.99 7.04 -9.29
C GLY A 197 13.66 7.68 -8.92
N LEU A 198 12.91 7.04 -8.02
CA LEU A 198 11.75 7.69 -7.41
C LEU A 198 12.23 8.52 -6.20
N PRO A 199 11.56 9.65 -5.91
CA PRO A 199 11.87 10.45 -4.74
C PRO A 199 11.54 9.68 -3.46
N GLU A 200 12.23 10.02 -2.38
CA GLU A 200 11.86 9.58 -1.04
C GLU A 200 10.68 10.41 -0.52
N VAL A 201 9.89 9.82 0.37
CA VAL A 201 8.85 10.55 1.09
C VAL A 201 9.42 10.95 2.44
N ASP A 202 9.41 12.25 2.70
CA ASP A 202 9.61 12.81 4.02
C ASP A 202 8.24 13.28 4.53
N GLU A 203 7.73 12.66 5.59
CA GLU A 203 6.47 13.04 6.27
C GLU A 203 6.62 14.37 7.04
N ALA A 204 7.32 15.35 6.46
CA ALA A 204 7.44 16.68 7.02
C ALA A 204 6.06 17.35 7.17
N GLU A 205 5.96 18.31 8.08
CA GLU A 205 4.72 19.01 8.37
C GLU A 205 4.11 19.63 7.08
N GLY A 206 2.89 19.23 6.74
CA GLY A 206 2.19 19.67 5.53
C GLY A 206 2.40 18.80 4.29
N TRP A 207 3.07 17.64 4.40
CA TRP A 207 3.16 16.67 3.31
C TRP A 207 1.79 16.13 2.90
N THR A 208 1.58 15.94 1.60
CA THR A 208 0.35 15.34 1.04
C THR A 208 0.68 14.26 -0.01
N PRO A 209 -0.16 13.21 -0.14
CA PRO A 209 0.01 12.21 -1.19
C PRO A 209 0.11 12.80 -2.60
N ALA A 210 -0.69 13.82 -2.92
CA ALA A 210 -0.64 14.48 -4.23
C ALA A 210 0.72 15.10 -4.57
N GLN A 211 1.44 15.67 -3.60
CA GLN A 211 2.79 16.19 -3.82
C GLN A 211 3.74 15.07 -4.27
N TYR A 212 3.69 13.93 -3.58
CA TYR A 212 4.49 12.76 -3.98
C TYR A 212 4.10 12.23 -5.36
N PHE A 213 2.80 12.13 -5.64
CA PHE A 213 2.32 11.68 -6.95
C PHE A 213 2.76 12.60 -8.08
N ALA A 214 2.85 13.91 -7.85
CA ALA A 214 3.37 14.86 -8.83
C ALA A 214 4.86 14.60 -9.14
N LEU A 215 5.69 14.38 -8.11
CA LEU A 215 7.10 14.05 -8.31
C LEU A 215 7.30 12.71 -9.03
N VAL A 216 6.48 11.70 -8.72
CA VAL A 216 6.50 10.41 -9.43
C VAL A 216 6.11 10.57 -10.91
N ARG A 217 5.11 11.41 -11.21
CA ARG A 217 4.74 11.72 -12.61
C ARG A 217 5.89 12.37 -13.36
N GLU A 218 6.60 13.31 -12.73
CA GLU A 218 7.78 13.95 -13.32
C GLU A 218 8.90 12.94 -13.60
N ALA A 219 9.23 12.09 -12.61
CA ALA A 219 10.25 11.05 -12.75
C ALA A 219 9.91 10.01 -13.83
N THR A 220 8.63 9.79 -14.13
CA THR A 220 8.16 8.80 -15.10
C THR A 220 7.69 9.40 -16.43
N ALA A 221 7.77 10.71 -16.62
CA ALA A 221 7.23 11.42 -17.79
C ALA A 221 7.82 10.95 -19.13
N GLY A 222 9.06 10.44 -19.13
CA GLY A 222 9.71 9.89 -20.32
C GLY A 222 9.19 8.52 -20.78
N GLN A 223 8.37 7.84 -19.97
CA GLN A 223 7.91 6.48 -20.26
C GLN A 223 6.56 6.47 -20.97
N ARG A 224 6.56 6.01 -22.23
CA ARG A 224 5.34 5.99 -23.04
C ARG A 224 4.33 4.97 -22.50
N GLY A 225 3.09 5.43 -22.32
CA GLY A 225 1.98 4.59 -21.85
C GLY A 225 1.99 4.34 -20.34
N TRP A 226 2.84 5.05 -19.60
CA TRP A 226 2.82 5.06 -18.14
C TRP A 226 1.94 6.22 -17.65
N SER A 227 1.32 6.05 -16.50
CA SER A 227 0.50 7.11 -15.88
C SER A 227 0.38 6.89 -14.38
N VAL A 228 0.13 7.96 -13.64
CA VAL A 228 -0.16 7.87 -12.20
C VAL A 228 -1.67 8.05 -11.99
N ASP A 229 -2.31 7.03 -11.46
CA ASP A 229 -3.68 7.08 -10.94
C ASP A 229 -3.62 7.56 -9.49
N ALA A 230 -3.77 8.86 -9.26
CA ALA A 230 -3.61 9.46 -7.94
C ALA A 230 -4.73 9.11 -6.96
N ASP A 231 -5.96 8.99 -7.46
CA ASP A 231 -7.14 8.68 -6.66
C ASP A 231 -7.43 7.17 -6.58
N GLY A 232 -6.58 6.36 -7.21
CA GLY A 232 -6.63 4.93 -7.11
C GLY A 232 -6.37 4.45 -5.69
N MET A 233 -7.33 3.75 -5.08
CA MET A 233 -7.21 3.26 -3.71
C MET A 233 -7.61 1.80 -3.55
N GLN A 234 -6.86 1.07 -2.74
CA GLN A 234 -7.18 -0.32 -2.41
C GLN A 234 -6.73 -0.68 -0.99
N LEU A 235 -7.67 -1.20 -0.20
CA LEU A 235 -7.37 -1.86 1.07
C LEU A 235 -6.97 -3.32 0.80
N GLY A 236 -5.86 -3.76 1.38
CA GLY A 236 -5.48 -5.16 1.34
C GLY A 236 -4.16 -5.48 2.01
N PHE A 237 -3.76 -6.75 1.87
CA PHE A 237 -2.53 -7.25 2.45
C PHE A 237 -1.29 -6.98 1.61
N PHE A 238 -0.32 -6.28 2.20
CA PHE A 238 0.98 -5.99 1.62
C PHE A 238 2.06 -6.43 2.61
N SER A 239 2.92 -7.37 2.20
CA SER A 239 3.97 -7.88 3.06
C SER A 239 5.26 -7.10 2.87
N PHE A 240 5.69 -6.46 3.96
CA PHE A 240 6.95 -5.74 4.09
C PHE A 240 7.98 -6.52 4.90
N ALA A 241 7.73 -7.80 5.25
CA ALA A 241 8.62 -8.56 6.13
C ALA A 241 10.08 -8.57 5.62
N LYS A 242 10.26 -8.65 4.30
CA LYS A 242 11.58 -8.57 3.66
C LYS A 242 12.11 -7.13 3.51
N LEU A 243 11.23 -6.13 3.61
CA LEU A 243 11.55 -4.70 3.49
C LEU A 243 12.04 -4.08 4.79
N LEU A 244 11.49 -4.51 5.94
CA LEU A 244 12.06 -4.14 7.25
C LEU A 244 13.49 -4.68 7.37
N MET A 245 13.71 -5.94 7.01
CA MET A 245 15.07 -6.50 6.90
C MET A 245 15.96 -5.74 5.90
N HIS A 246 15.40 -5.30 4.76
CA HIS A 246 16.14 -4.49 3.78
C HIS A 246 16.57 -3.13 4.35
N ARG A 247 15.72 -2.48 5.15
CA ARG A 247 16.01 -1.21 5.83
C ARG A 247 17.01 -1.42 6.97
N ASP A 248 16.83 -2.47 7.75
CA ASP A 248 17.73 -2.82 8.86
C ASP A 248 19.14 -3.19 8.36
N LEU A 249 19.26 -3.73 7.15
CA LEU A 249 20.56 -4.05 6.55
C LEU A 249 21.23 -2.84 5.87
N ASP A 250 20.62 -1.64 5.89
CA ASP A 250 21.24 -0.45 5.31
C ASP A 250 22.46 -0.02 6.13
N PRO A 251 23.68 -0.03 5.55
CA PRO A 251 24.88 0.39 6.27
C PRO A 251 24.79 1.82 6.84
N ALA A 252 24.00 2.70 6.24
CA ALA A 252 23.81 4.07 6.72
C ALA A 252 23.03 4.16 8.05
N ASN A 253 22.25 3.12 8.39
CA ASN A 253 21.50 3.05 9.64
C ASN A 253 22.36 2.59 10.83
N TRP A 254 23.63 2.26 10.60
CA TRP A 254 24.53 1.73 11.63
C TRP A 254 25.71 2.67 11.85
N PRO A 255 26.19 2.81 13.10
CA PRO A 255 27.37 3.62 13.40
C PRO A 255 28.61 3.07 12.70
N ASP A 256 29.56 3.96 12.39
CA ASP A 256 30.82 3.59 11.74
C ASP A 256 31.55 2.48 12.51
N GLY A 257 31.80 1.37 11.84
CA GLY A 257 32.44 0.18 12.43
C GLY A 257 31.51 -0.81 13.13
N ALA A 258 30.18 -0.63 13.08
CA ALA A 258 29.21 -1.59 13.65
C ALA A 258 29.39 -3.05 13.18
N PHE A 259 29.92 -3.21 11.96
CA PHE A 259 30.16 -4.51 11.34
C PHE A 259 31.60 -5.02 11.49
N ALA A 260 32.49 -4.23 12.10
CA ALA A 260 33.89 -4.59 12.28
C ALA A 260 34.02 -5.67 13.37
N GLY A 261 34.48 -6.86 12.97
CA GLY A 261 34.74 -7.96 13.89
C GLY A 261 33.54 -8.87 14.19
N ASN A 262 32.40 -8.73 13.50
CA ASN A 262 31.29 -9.64 13.68
C ASN A 262 31.55 -10.98 12.93
N PRO A 263 31.71 -12.11 13.65
CA PRO A 263 32.07 -13.39 13.05
C PRO A 263 30.99 -13.95 12.11
N LEU A 264 29.72 -13.53 12.26
CA LEU A 264 28.63 -13.94 11.36
C LEU A 264 28.70 -13.22 9.99
N LEU A 265 29.22 -11.98 9.96
CA LEU A 265 29.36 -11.21 8.72
C LEU A 265 30.64 -11.57 7.95
N GLN A 266 31.63 -12.16 8.61
CA GLN A 266 32.81 -12.72 7.94
C GLN A 266 32.47 -13.94 7.06
N GLY A 267 31.40 -14.68 7.40
CA GLY A 267 30.91 -15.78 6.56
C GLY A 267 30.14 -15.34 5.30
N LEU A 268 29.91 -14.03 5.13
CA LEU A 268 29.25 -13.44 3.97
C LEU A 268 30.23 -12.89 2.91
N LEU A 269 31.53 -12.83 3.26
CA LEU A 269 32.65 -12.46 2.38
C LEU A 269 33.16 -13.67 1.60
#